data_AF-A0AA42WF03-F1
#
_entry.id   AF-A0AA42WF03-F1
#
_cell.length_a   1.000
_cell.length_b   1.000
_cell.length_c   1.000
_cell.angle_alpha   90.00
_cell.angle_beta   90.00
_cell.angle_gamma   90.00
#
_symmetry.space_group_name_H-M   'P 1'
#
loop_
_entity.id
_entity.type
_entity.pdbx_description
1 polymer ?
#
loop_
_entity_poly.entity_id
_entity_poly.type
_entity_poly.pdbx_seq_one_letter_code
_entity_poly.pdbx_strand_id
1 'polypeptide(L)'
;MQELKVVSAEQAPDVTLRFYAALLWKYAVARRELGKIDLGPYKSELQRVAFEGAPIPNFFDAVLMRLRLSPDDAGVFAYRAPKPDRKEGLNMYRVMVGGVLAFVKVDQRPWANPLFTGIALSNATTTRALVVAAQNFEEFKVSQALAHGDSRVSAFLDKQDAYAAQNA
;
A
#
# COMPACT_ATOMS: atom_id res chain seq x y z
N MET A 1 10.88 -22.74 7.71
CA MET A 1 10.35 -21.39 7.97
C MET A 1 11.12 -20.46 7.05
N GLN A 2 10.48 -19.87 6.04
CA GLN A 2 11.18 -19.05 5.06
C GLN A 2 11.58 -17.74 5.74
N GLU A 3 12.87 -17.37 5.66
CA GLU A 3 13.39 -16.17 6.31
C GLU A 3 12.73 -14.92 5.69
N LEU A 4 12.02 -14.16 6.52
CA LEU A 4 11.29 -12.98 6.08
C LEU A 4 12.29 -11.85 5.83
N LYS A 5 12.54 -11.54 4.56
CA LYS A 5 13.46 -10.45 4.19
C LYS A 5 12.81 -9.10 4.45
N VAL A 6 13.40 -8.31 5.33
CA VAL A 6 13.00 -6.92 5.59
C VAL A 6 14.00 -5.98 4.95
N VAL A 7 13.51 -4.99 4.21
CA VAL A 7 14.32 -3.88 3.70
C VAL A 7 14.04 -2.62 4.51
N SER A 8 15.04 -1.78 4.70
CA SER A 8 14.90 -0.49 5.38
C SER A 8 15.15 0.65 4.40
N ALA A 9 14.50 1.79 4.63
CA ALA A 9 14.76 3.05 3.98
C ALA A 9 15.25 4.07 5.01
N GLU A 10 16.03 5.06 4.57
CA GLU A 10 16.55 6.13 5.43
C GLU A 10 15.43 7.04 5.97
N GLN A 11 14.27 7.06 5.31
CA GLN A 11 13.13 7.87 5.71
C GLN A 11 12.67 7.49 7.13
N ALA A 12 12.42 8.52 7.95
CA ALA A 12 11.85 8.33 9.27
C ALA A 12 10.41 7.78 9.19
N PRO A 13 10.02 6.81 10.04
CA PRO A 13 8.66 6.24 10.07
C PRO A 13 7.55 7.28 10.21
N ASP A 14 7.76 8.32 11.01
CA ASP A 14 6.81 9.43 11.21
C ASP A 14 6.49 10.14 9.89
N VAL A 15 7.50 10.42 9.05
CA VAL A 15 7.28 11.06 7.74
C VAL A 15 6.47 10.14 6.83
N THR A 16 6.73 8.83 6.84
CA THR A 16 5.96 7.85 6.07
C THR A 16 4.51 7.76 6.57
N LEU A 17 4.26 7.80 7.88
CA LEU A 17 2.92 7.82 8.44
C LEU A 17 2.18 9.11 8.05
N ARG A 18 2.82 10.28 8.13
CA ARG A 18 2.22 11.56 7.69
C ARG A 18 1.85 11.54 6.21
N PHE A 19 2.68 10.94 5.37
CA PHE A 19 2.34 10.72 3.96
C PHE A 19 1.04 9.93 3.81
N TYR A 20 0.88 8.82 4.52
CA TYR A 20 -0.37 8.04 4.47
C TYR A 20 -1.56 8.78 5.08
N ALA A 21 -1.37 9.57 6.15
CA ALA A 21 -2.41 10.40 6.73
C ALA A 21 -2.92 11.43 5.72
N ALA A 22 -2.01 12.12 5.02
CA ALA A 22 -2.34 13.07 3.97
C ALA A 22 -3.07 12.41 2.80
N LEU A 23 -2.61 11.23 2.38
CA LEU A 23 -3.23 10.47 1.30
C LEU A 23 -4.66 10.04 1.67
N LEU A 24 -4.85 9.43 2.83
CA LEU A 24 -6.19 9.03 3.29
C LEU A 24 -7.12 10.24 3.44
N TRP A 25 -6.65 11.33 4.06
CA TRP A 25 -7.44 12.54 4.20
C TRP A 25 -7.87 13.11 2.85
N LYS A 26 -6.97 13.16 1.86
CA LYS A 26 -7.27 13.59 0.49
C LYS A 26 -8.44 12.80 -0.11
N TYR A 27 -8.42 11.47 0.02
CA TYR A 27 -9.52 10.63 -0.45
C TYR A 27 -10.79 10.78 0.39
N ALA A 28 -10.70 11.16 1.67
CA ALA A 28 -11.88 11.40 2.51
C ALA A 28 -12.60 12.74 2.23
N VAL A 29 -11.90 13.70 1.60
CA VAL A 29 -12.48 14.97 1.12
C VAL A 29 -12.77 14.97 -0.38
N ALA A 30 -12.38 13.92 -1.11
CA ALA A 30 -12.65 13.79 -2.53
C ALA A 30 -14.16 13.67 -2.82
N ARG A 31 -14.53 13.92 -4.08
CA ARG A 31 -15.89 13.66 -4.58
C ARG A 31 -16.12 12.16 -4.67
N ARG A 32 -17.38 11.73 -4.59
CA ARG A 32 -17.75 10.30 -4.56
C ARG A 32 -17.28 9.59 -5.83
N GLU A 33 -17.41 10.23 -6.99
CA GLU A 33 -16.98 9.73 -8.30
C GLU A 33 -15.45 9.59 -8.43
N LEU A 34 -14.67 10.23 -7.54
CA LEU A 34 -13.22 10.15 -7.50
C LEU A 34 -12.70 9.16 -6.44
N GLY A 35 -13.56 8.23 -6.00
CA GLY A 35 -13.17 7.16 -5.07
C GLY A 35 -13.13 7.60 -3.61
N LYS A 36 -14.05 8.48 -3.18
CA LYS A 36 -14.15 8.94 -1.79
C LYS A 36 -14.17 7.77 -0.80
N ILE A 37 -13.36 7.86 0.25
CA ILE A 37 -13.37 6.92 1.39
C ILE A 37 -14.03 7.55 2.63
N ASP A 38 -14.40 6.72 3.61
CA ASP A 38 -14.97 7.17 4.87
C ASP A 38 -14.04 6.87 6.05
N LEU A 39 -13.40 7.92 6.57
CA LEU A 39 -12.55 7.83 7.77
C LEU A 39 -13.35 7.93 9.07
N GLY A 40 -14.67 8.13 9.00
CA GLY A 40 -15.55 8.33 10.14
C GLY A 40 -15.01 9.42 11.08
N PRO A 41 -14.90 9.15 12.39
CA PRO A 41 -14.49 10.15 13.38
C PRO A 41 -13.01 10.58 13.25
N TYR A 42 -12.16 9.78 12.59
CA TYR A 42 -10.72 10.01 12.51
C TYR A 42 -10.31 11.05 11.46
N LYS A 43 -11.26 11.51 10.63
CA LYS A 43 -10.98 12.41 9.51
C LYS A 43 -10.23 13.68 9.94
N SER A 44 -10.74 14.35 10.98
CA SER A 44 -10.15 15.61 11.46
C SER A 44 -8.76 15.38 12.06
N GLU A 45 -8.57 14.30 12.83
CA GLU A 45 -7.26 13.99 13.43
C GLU A 45 -6.21 13.68 12.36
N LEU A 46 -6.56 12.92 11.32
CA LEU A 46 -5.64 12.64 10.21
C LEU A 46 -5.30 13.89 9.40
N GLN A 47 -6.18 14.89 9.33
CA GLN A 47 -5.84 16.20 8.76
C GLN A 47 -4.72 16.88 9.55
N ARG A 48 -4.84 16.91 10.89
CA ARG A 48 -3.88 17.57 11.77
C ARG A 48 -2.52 16.86 11.75
N VAL A 49 -2.53 15.53 11.69
CA VAL A 49 -1.31 14.73 11.50
C VAL A 49 -0.63 15.06 10.17
N ALA A 50 -1.42 15.16 9.09
CA ALA A 50 -0.91 15.41 7.76
C ALA A 50 -0.35 16.82 7.57
N PHE A 51 -1.01 17.85 8.11
CA PHE A 51 -0.76 19.25 7.72
C PHE A 51 -0.43 20.21 8.87
N GLU A 52 -0.64 19.82 10.13
CA GLU A 52 -0.45 20.69 11.30
C GLU A 52 0.68 20.22 12.23
N GLY A 53 1.42 19.17 11.85
CA GLY A 53 2.49 18.62 12.68
C GLY A 53 2.00 17.94 13.96
N ALA A 54 0.72 17.56 14.04
CA ALA A 54 0.19 16.87 15.22
C ALA A 54 0.92 15.53 15.47
N PRO A 55 1.02 15.06 16.73
CA PRO A 55 1.57 13.74 17.04
C PRO A 55 0.80 12.62 16.32
N ILE A 56 1.49 11.55 15.92
CA ILE A 56 0.85 10.36 15.35
C ILE A 56 0.06 9.65 16.46
N PRO A 57 -1.27 9.48 16.35
CA PRO A 57 -2.07 8.83 17.37
C PRO A 57 -2.00 7.31 17.28
N ASN A 58 -2.20 6.60 18.39
CA ASN A 58 -2.09 5.14 18.47
C ASN A 58 -3.10 4.36 17.59
N PHE A 59 -4.21 5.01 17.19
CA PHE A 59 -5.16 4.38 16.27
C PHE A 59 -4.62 4.30 14.83
N PHE A 60 -3.59 5.10 14.51
CA PHE A 60 -3.05 5.26 13.17
C PHE A 60 -1.64 4.69 13.05
N ASP A 61 -1.47 3.72 12.17
CA ASP A 61 -0.19 3.06 11.94
C ASP A 61 -0.17 2.42 10.55
N ALA A 62 0.99 1.96 10.08
CA ALA A 62 1.08 1.24 8.84
C ALA A 62 2.09 0.09 8.89
N VAL A 63 1.81 -0.92 8.09
CA VAL A 63 2.74 -2.01 7.76
C VAL A 63 2.98 -1.97 6.25
N LEU A 64 4.25 -2.04 5.86
CA LEU A 64 4.66 -1.95 4.45
C LEU A 64 5.13 -3.30 3.93
N MET A 65 4.71 -3.63 2.72
CA MET A 65 5.15 -4.81 1.99
C MET A 65 5.67 -4.41 0.63
N ARG A 66 6.96 -4.66 0.38
CA ARG A 66 7.54 -4.50 -0.96
C ARG A 66 7.24 -5.75 -1.76
N LEU A 67 6.37 -5.61 -2.75
CA LEU A 67 6.02 -6.72 -3.64
C LEU A 67 7.11 -6.86 -4.71
N ARG A 68 7.57 -8.09 -4.96
CA ARG A 68 8.51 -8.40 -6.04
C ARG A 68 8.06 -9.62 -6.82
N LEU A 69 8.30 -9.64 -8.13
CA LEU A 69 8.07 -10.82 -8.98
C LEU A 69 9.22 -11.81 -8.93
N SER A 70 10.45 -11.30 -8.80
CA SER A 70 11.68 -12.05 -8.63
C SER A 70 12.60 -11.36 -7.61
N PRO A 71 13.64 -12.04 -7.07
CA PRO A 71 14.55 -11.43 -6.10
C PRO A 71 15.17 -10.10 -6.56
N ASP A 72 15.44 -9.96 -7.86
CA ASP A 72 16.10 -8.80 -8.46
C ASP A 72 15.11 -7.77 -9.06
N ASP A 73 13.81 -8.02 -8.92
CA ASP A 73 12.76 -7.15 -9.46
C ASP A 73 12.63 -5.84 -8.66
N ALA A 74 13.04 -4.74 -9.30
CA ALA A 74 12.85 -3.38 -8.82
C ALA A 74 11.63 -2.68 -9.45
N GLY A 75 10.90 -3.36 -10.35
CA GLY A 75 9.78 -2.82 -11.09
C GLY A 75 8.59 -2.41 -10.23
N VAL A 76 7.68 -1.65 -10.83
CA VAL A 76 6.39 -1.30 -10.26
C VAL A 76 5.33 -1.76 -11.25
N PHE A 77 4.49 -2.70 -10.84
CA PHE A 77 3.52 -3.34 -11.73
C PHE A 77 2.08 -2.91 -11.47
N ALA A 78 1.81 -2.18 -10.39
CA ALA A 78 0.46 -1.71 -10.07
C ALA A 78 0.49 -0.46 -9.18
N TYR A 79 -0.58 0.33 -9.32
CA TYR A 79 -0.93 1.42 -8.42
C TYR A 79 -2.37 1.23 -7.97
N ARG A 80 -2.65 1.51 -6.71
CA ARG A 80 -4.01 1.41 -6.16
C ARG A 80 -4.28 2.54 -5.19
N ALA A 81 -5.34 3.28 -5.49
CA ALA A 81 -5.94 4.22 -4.56
C ALA A 81 -6.33 3.53 -3.25
N PRO A 82 -6.41 4.27 -2.12
CA PRO A 82 -6.86 3.71 -0.85
C PRO A 82 -8.19 2.97 -1.00
N LYS A 83 -8.18 1.69 -0.62
CA LYS A 83 -9.38 0.84 -0.59
C LYS A 83 -9.62 0.40 0.86
N PRO A 84 -10.84 0.59 1.40
CA PRO A 84 -11.18 0.05 2.72
C PRO A 84 -10.93 -1.46 2.76
N ASP A 85 -10.37 -1.93 3.86
CA ASP A 85 -10.10 -3.34 4.10
C ASP A 85 -10.30 -3.66 5.59
N ARG A 86 -10.48 -4.95 5.87
CA ARG A 86 -10.60 -5.45 7.23
C ARG A 86 -9.82 -6.75 7.37
N LYS A 87 -8.83 -6.75 8.27
CA LYS A 87 -8.03 -7.94 8.60
C LYS A 87 -7.98 -8.12 10.11
N GLU A 88 -8.18 -9.35 10.56
CA GLU A 88 -8.19 -9.70 11.99
C GLU A 88 -9.12 -8.78 12.82
N GLY A 89 -10.26 -8.40 12.22
CA GLY A 89 -11.24 -7.52 12.86
C GLY A 89 -10.90 -6.03 12.89
N LEU A 90 -9.68 -5.61 12.50
CA LEU A 90 -9.20 -4.22 12.46
C LEU A 90 -9.60 -3.49 11.18
N ASN A 91 -10.02 -2.23 11.31
CA ASN A 91 -10.28 -1.36 10.16
C ASN A 91 -8.96 -0.80 9.62
N MET A 92 -8.78 -0.93 8.31
CA MET A 92 -7.57 -0.45 7.63
C MET A 92 -7.84 -0.09 6.19
N TYR A 93 -6.82 0.46 5.54
CA TYR A 93 -6.83 0.80 4.13
C TYR A 93 -5.67 0.12 3.43
N ARG A 94 -5.95 -0.51 2.29
CA ARG A 94 -4.91 -0.94 1.35
C ARG A 94 -4.56 0.20 0.42
N VAL A 95 -3.28 0.51 0.33
CA VAL A 95 -2.73 1.50 -0.60
C VAL A 95 -1.58 0.85 -1.36
N MET A 96 -1.50 1.07 -2.66
CA MET A 96 -0.35 0.62 -3.45
C MET A 96 0.28 1.78 -4.20
N VAL A 97 1.53 2.08 -3.84
CA VAL A 97 2.32 3.13 -4.48
C VAL A 97 3.76 2.66 -4.61
N GLY A 98 4.36 2.86 -5.80
CA GLY A 98 5.77 2.56 -6.03
C GLY A 98 6.13 1.10 -5.73
N GLY A 99 5.24 0.13 -6.01
CA GLY A 99 5.44 -1.30 -5.75
C GLY A 99 5.42 -1.69 -4.27
N VAL A 100 5.06 -0.78 -3.38
CA VAL A 100 4.82 -1.04 -1.96
C VAL A 100 3.32 -1.11 -1.72
N LEU A 101 2.87 -2.24 -1.18
CA LEU A 101 1.55 -2.41 -0.61
C LEU A 101 1.61 -2.01 0.86
N ALA A 102 0.83 -1.00 1.24
CA ALA A 102 0.67 -0.58 2.62
C ALA A 102 -0.68 -1.03 3.17
N PHE A 103 -0.65 -1.63 4.36
CA PHE A 103 -1.83 -1.79 5.21
C PHE A 103 -1.81 -0.67 6.24
N VAL A 104 -2.66 0.33 6.05
CA VAL A 104 -2.74 1.51 6.91
C VAL A 104 -3.89 1.34 7.89
N LYS A 105 -3.57 1.09 9.16
CA LYS A 105 -4.53 0.91 10.25
C LYS A 105 -5.16 2.25 10.62
N VAL A 106 -6.48 2.26 10.76
CA VAL A 106 -7.25 3.39 11.31
C VAL A 106 -8.24 2.81 12.31
N ASP A 107 -7.70 2.34 13.43
CA ASP A 107 -8.44 1.57 14.44
C ASP A 107 -7.76 1.68 15.81
N GLN A 108 -8.54 1.90 16.88
CA GLN A 108 -8.03 2.03 18.25
C GLN A 108 -7.37 0.75 18.77
N ARG A 109 -7.76 -0.41 18.22
CA ARG A 109 -7.20 -1.69 18.67
C ARG A 109 -5.75 -1.85 18.18
N PRO A 110 -4.89 -2.54 18.95
CA PRO A 110 -3.54 -2.84 18.53
C PRO A 110 -3.55 -3.82 17.36
N TRP A 111 -2.40 -3.97 16.69
CA TRP A 111 -2.21 -5.03 15.70
C TRP A 111 -2.44 -6.40 16.34
N ALA A 112 -3.38 -7.16 15.79
CA ALA A 112 -3.68 -8.51 16.27
C ALA A 112 -2.64 -9.55 15.83
N ASN A 113 -1.95 -9.29 14.70
CA ASN A 113 -0.96 -10.19 14.13
C ASN A 113 0.45 -9.83 14.66
N PRO A 114 1.17 -10.75 15.34
CA PRO A 114 2.52 -10.48 15.86
C PRO A 114 3.53 -10.05 14.79
N LEU A 115 3.41 -10.57 13.56
CA LEU A 115 4.25 -10.17 12.43
C LEU A 115 4.00 -8.70 12.08
N PHE A 116 2.75 -8.24 12.07
CA PHE A 116 2.42 -6.84 11.83
C PHE A 116 2.92 -5.96 12.97
N THR A 117 2.77 -6.40 14.23
CA THR A 117 3.33 -5.69 15.38
C THR A 117 4.85 -5.50 15.26
N GLY A 118 5.57 -6.52 14.79
CA GLY A 118 7.04 -6.48 14.67
C GLY A 118 7.57 -5.60 13.54
N ILE A 119 6.77 -5.31 12.51
CA ILE A 119 7.17 -4.49 11.35
C ILE A 119 6.37 -3.19 11.21
N ALA A 120 5.48 -2.92 12.15
CA ALA A 120 4.72 -1.69 12.25
C ALA A 120 5.65 -0.47 12.32
N LEU A 121 5.30 0.60 11.61
CA LEU A 121 6.11 1.82 11.56
C LEU A 121 6.21 2.50 12.93
N SER A 122 5.15 2.41 13.75
CA SER A 122 5.16 2.92 15.14
C SER A 122 6.24 2.30 16.03
N ASN A 123 6.68 1.07 15.74
CA ASN A 123 7.67 0.32 16.51
C ASN A 123 9.07 0.34 15.87
N ALA A 124 9.24 1.05 14.76
CA ALA A 124 10.48 1.03 14.00
C ALA A 124 11.32 2.29 14.23
N THR A 125 12.65 2.15 14.15
CA THR A 125 13.59 3.29 14.16
C THR A 125 13.77 3.91 12.77
N THR A 126 13.55 3.11 11.73
CA THR A 126 13.68 3.46 10.31
C THR A 126 12.48 2.88 9.56
N THR A 127 12.06 3.49 8.46
CA THR A 127 10.97 2.93 7.65
C THR A 127 11.39 1.58 7.10
N ARG A 128 10.57 0.55 7.32
CA ARG A 128 10.85 -0.84 6.92
C ARG A 128 9.71 -1.39 6.10
N ALA A 129 10.04 -2.28 5.16
CA ALA A 129 9.07 -3.03 4.39
C ALA A 129 9.46 -4.50 4.32
N LEU A 130 8.46 -5.37 4.51
CA LEU A 130 8.62 -6.80 4.29
C LEU A 130 8.64 -7.09 2.80
N VAL A 131 9.67 -7.79 2.31
CA VAL A 131 9.72 -8.25 0.92
C VAL A 131 8.90 -9.52 0.81
N VAL A 132 7.92 -9.51 -0.11
CA VAL A 132 7.03 -10.63 -0.34
C VAL A 132 6.80 -10.85 -1.82
N ALA A 133 6.48 -12.09 -2.18
CA ALA A 133 6.13 -12.47 -3.54
C ALA A 133 4.83 -11.77 -3.96
N ALA A 134 4.88 -10.98 -5.03
CA ALA A 134 3.73 -10.26 -5.59
C ALA A 134 2.58 -11.22 -5.92
N GLN A 135 2.90 -12.44 -6.36
CA GLN A 135 1.99 -13.52 -6.74
C GLN A 135 1.00 -13.91 -5.63
N ASN A 136 1.30 -13.57 -4.37
CA ASN A 136 0.42 -13.86 -3.25
C ASN A 136 -0.73 -12.85 -3.09
N PHE A 137 -0.69 -11.70 -3.78
CA PHE A 137 -1.58 -10.57 -3.52
C PHE A 137 -2.58 -10.32 -4.67
N GLU A 138 -3.75 -9.76 -4.32
CA GLU A 138 -4.83 -9.43 -5.25
C GLU A 138 -4.32 -8.48 -6.34
N GLU A 139 -3.47 -7.52 -5.98
CA GLU A 139 -2.96 -6.47 -6.85
C GLU A 139 -2.15 -7.02 -8.03
N PHE A 140 -1.44 -8.14 -7.83
CA PHE A 140 -0.80 -8.85 -8.92
C PHE A 140 -1.80 -9.74 -9.69
N LYS A 141 -2.57 -10.57 -8.97
CA LYS A 141 -3.47 -11.57 -9.59
C LYS A 141 -4.50 -10.93 -10.51
N VAL A 142 -5.09 -9.80 -10.12
CA VAL A 142 -6.07 -9.08 -10.94
C VAL A 142 -5.42 -8.53 -12.20
N SER A 143 -4.25 -7.90 -12.07
CA SER A 143 -3.51 -7.34 -13.21
C SER A 143 -3.08 -8.43 -14.19
N GLN A 144 -2.57 -9.55 -13.67
CA GLN A 144 -2.19 -10.72 -14.48
C GLN A 144 -3.40 -11.33 -15.20
N ALA A 145 -4.53 -11.49 -14.50
CA ALA A 145 -5.75 -12.02 -15.10
C ALA A 145 -6.32 -11.11 -16.19
N LEU A 146 -6.25 -9.79 -16.03
CA LEU A 146 -6.68 -8.84 -17.06
C LEU A 146 -5.73 -8.87 -18.26
N ALA A 147 -4.42 -8.91 -18.03
CA ALA A 147 -3.43 -8.92 -19.11
C ALA A 147 -3.49 -10.18 -19.98
N HIS A 148 -3.77 -11.35 -19.39
CA HIS A 148 -3.68 -12.63 -20.09
C HIS A 148 -5.00 -13.40 -20.22
N GLY A 149 -6.04 -13.00 -19.48
CA GLY A 149 -7.36 -13.63 -19.49
C GLY A 149 -8.42 -12.86 -20.28
N ASP A 150 -8.23 -11.54 -20.48
CA ASP A 150 -9.08 -10.73 -21.35
C ASP A 150 -8.47 -10.65 -22.75
N SER A 151 -9.16 -11.22 -23.74
CA SER A 151 -8.67 -11.32 -25.12
C SER A 151 -8.41 -9.95 -25.77
N ARG A 152 -9.12 -8.89 -25.36
CA ARG A 152 -8.93 -7.55 -25.92
C ARG A 152 -7.70 -6.87 -25.34
N VAL A 153 -7.52 -6.98 -24.01
CA VAL A 153 -6.35 -6.39 -23.34
C VAL A 153 -5.09 -7.13 -23.75
N SER A 154 -5.11 -8.47 -23.77
CA SER A 154 -3.97 -9.28 -24.23
C SER A 154 -3.58 -8.92 -25.65
N ALA A 155 -4.52 -8.91 -26.60
CA ALA A 155 -4.23 -8.58 -28.00
C ALA A 155 -3.69 -7.15 -28.18
N PHE A 156 -4.14 -6.20 -27.36
CA PHE A 156 -3.60 -4.85 -27.36
C PHE A 156 -2.15 -4.82 -26.88
N LEU A 157 -1.84 -5.50 -25.76
CA LEU A 157 -0.49 -5.58 -25.21
C LEU A 157 0.48 -6.28 -26.17
N ASP A 158 0.08 -7.42 -26.74
CA ASP A 158 0.87 -8.16 -27.73
C ASP A 158 1.24 -7.26 -28.93
N LYS A 159 0.31 -6.41 -29.37
CA LYS A 159 0.56 -5.44 -30.44
C LYS A 159 1.56 -4.36 -30.03
N GLN A 160 1.51 -3.86 -28.80
CA GLN A 160 2.46 -2.87 -28.29
C GLN A 160 3.88 -3.47 -28.18
N ASP A 161 3.99 -4.70 -27.69
CA ASP A 161 5.28 -5.39 -27.58
C ASP A 161 5.90 -5.62 -28.97
N ALA A 162 5.09 -5.99 -29.96
CA ALA A 162 5.53 -6.11 -31.34
C ALA A 162 6.01 -4.77 -31.93
N TYR A 163 5.34 -3.65 -31.62
CA TYR A 163 5.81 -2.32 -32.02
C TYR A 163 7.11 -1.92 -31.32
N ALA A 164 7.24 -2.19 -30.02
CA ALA A 164 8.45 -1.87 -29.27
C ALA A 164 9.65 -2.64 -29.83
N ALA A 165 9.48 -3.93 -30.14
CA ALA A 165 10.53 -4.78 -30.72
C ALA A 165 10.95 -4.36 -32.14
N GLN A 166 10.08 -3.70 -32.90
CA GLN A 166 10.41 -3.15 -34.24
C GLN A 166 11.18 -1.83 -34.18
N ASN A 167 11.12 -1.12 -33.05
CA ASN A 167 11.73 0.20 -32.86
C ASN A 167 12.89 0.19 -31.84
N ALA A 168 13.33 -1.00 -31.43
CA ALA A 168 14.49 -1.24 -30.57
C ALA A 168 15.68 -1.73 -31.41
#